data_AF-A0A7D9KJN5-F1
#
_entry.id   AF-A0A7D9KJN5-F1
#
_cell.length_a   1.000
_cell.length_b   1.000
_cell.length_c   1.000
_cell.angle_alpha   90.00
_cell.angle_beta   90.00
_cell.angle_gamma   90.00
#
_symmetry.space_group_name_H-M   'P 1'
#
loop_
_entity.id
_entity.type
_entity.pdbx_description
1 polymer ?
#
loop_
_entity_poly.entity_id
_entity_poly.type
_entity_poly.pdbx_seq_one_letter_code
_entity_poly.pdbx_strand_id
1 'polypeptide(L)'
;MAAVVGVFAMLYLYQLLCLATPVISPVNLSNKRLPINEHLHNNYSIKSCVSTLKSASFAVYEIAAKTTIMPVNSKRITSKRCGVLVYIASNLNFKERDEIGDESGELQCLWLEIVPPKSKGFLICSSYRPPNSDNERTYVEGLRNMLDNVSDLQKEVILIGDFNFDLKRSRKSAACKCFVDMSKEFGLKQIICDYTRVTQHSKSLIDLFLTSRPDLYITGVMPVGFSDHSVIYA
;
A
#
# COMPACT_ATOMS: atom_id res chain seq x y z
N MET A 1 -12.98 15.56 26.68
CA MET A 1 -11.83 15.24 25.82
C MET A 1 -12.20 14.07 24.93
N ALA A 2 -12.42 14.31 23.64
CA ALA A 2 -12.72 13.25 22.67
C ALA A 2 -11.41 12.54 22.31
N ALA A 3 -11.34 11.23 22.54
CA ALA A 3 -10.24 10.41 22.04
C ALA A 3 -10.29 10.43 20.51
N VAL A 4 -9.36 11.16 19.89
CA VAL A 4 -9.05 11.01 18.47
C VAL A 4 -8.46 9.61 18.34
N VAL A 5 -9.28 8.64 17.93
CA VAL A 5 -8.80 7.33 17.49
C VAL A 5 -8.09 7.59 16.17
N GLY A 6 -6.80 7.95 16.24
CA GLY A 6 -5.96 8.13 15.07
C GLY A 6 -5.84 6.79 14.36
N VAL A 7 -6.50 6.66 13.21
CA VAL A 7 -6.32 5.49 12.36
C VAL A 7 -5.07 5.72 11.52
N PHE A 8 -3.92 5.32 12.06
CA PHE A 8 -2.66 5.40 11.33
C PHE A 8 -2.56 4.25 10.33
N ALA A 9 -2.16 4.57 9.09
CA ALA A 9 -1.99 3.63 7.99
C ALA A 9 -0.50 3.51 7.63
N MET A 10 -0.02 2.27 7.49
CA MET A 10 1.36 1.94 7.18
C MET A 10 1.41 1.04 5.95
N LEU A 11 2.33 1.26 5.02
CA LEU A 11 2.55 0.36 3.88
C LEU A 11 3.80 -0.49 4.12
N TYR A 12 3.65 -1.80 4.27
CA TYR A 12 4.72 -2.78 4.26
C TYR A 12 4.95 -3.27 2.82
N LEU A 13 6.04 -2.88 2.17
CA LEU A 13 6.43 -3.59 0.95
C LEU A 13 7.18 -4.88 1.32
N TYR A 14 6.53 -6.04 1.23
CA TYR A 14 7.23 -7.32 1.27
C TYR A 14 7.77 -7.63 -0.12
N GLN A 15 9.05 -7.31 -0.34
CA GLN A 15 9.85 -8.06 -1.29
C GLN A 15 10.32 -9.31 -0.55
N LEU A 16 9.63 -10.43 -0.76
CA LEU A 16 10.23 -11.72 -0.44
C LEU A 16 11.51 -11.81 -1.27
N LEU A 17 12.65 -11.71 -0.59
CA LEU A 17 13.96 -11.85 -1.18
C LEU A 17 13.97 -13.05 -2.11
N CYS A 18 14.51 -12.84 -3.30
CA CYS A 18 14.96 -13.88 -4.20
C CYS A 18 15.82 -14.91 -3.44
N LEU A 19 15.24 -16.04 -3.05
CA LEU A 19 15.96 -17.31 -2.89
C LEU A 19 15.58 -18.24 -4.04
N ALA A 20 15.66 -17.72 -5.26
CA ALA A 20 15.63 -18.49 -6.49
C ALA A 20 16.90 -18.24 -7.33
N THR A 21 18.01 -17.83 -6.69
CA THR A 21 19.33 -18.09 -7.25
C THR A 21 19.81 -19.44 -6.71
N PRO A 22 20.25 -20.40 -7.55
CA PRO A 22 20.58 -21.75 -7.12
C PRO A 22 21.91 -21.87 -6.35
N VAL A 23 22.41 -20.79 -5.72
CA VAL A 23 23.81 -20.73 -5.26
C VAL A 23 24.00 -20.43 -3.77
N ILE A 24 22.94 -20.25 -2.96
CA ILE A 24 23.12 -20.06 -1.51
C ILE A 24 22.26 -21.07 -0.75
N SER A 25 22.93 -21.89 0.06
CA SER A 25 22.36 -22.95 0.89
C SER A 25 21.17 -22.44 1.72
N PRO A 26 20.18 -23.29 2.03
CA PRO A 26 18.99 -22.90 2.79
C PRO A 26 19.40 -22.41 4.18
N VAL A 27 19.36 -21.09 4.38
CA VAL A 27 19.40 -20.53 5.74
C VAL A 27 18.07 -20.88 6.40
N ASN A 28 18.14 -21.65 7.48
CA ASN A 28 16.99 -22.11 8.23
C ASN A 28 16.27 -20.91 8.89
N LEU A 29 15.27 -20.36 8.20
CA LEU A 29 14.47 -19.19 8.60
C LEU A 29 13.42 -19.52 9.67
N SER A 30 13.32 -20.77 10.14
CA SER A 30 12.34 -21.19 11.15
C SER A 30 12.53 -20.53 12.53
N ASN A 31 13.71 -20.01 12.84
CA ASN A 31 14.09 -19.59 14.20
C ASN A 31 14.54 -18.12 14.35
N LYS A 32 14.45 -17.28 13.31
CA LYS A 32 14.76 -15.85 13.43
C LYS A 32 13.48 -15.02 13.38
N ARG A 33 12.96 -14.63 14.55
CA ARG A 33 12.03 -13.49 14.64
C ARG A 33 12.74 -12.27 14.05
N LEU A 34 12.24 -11.77 12.92
CA LEU A 34 12.72 -10.50 12.37
C LEU A 34 12.36 -9.40 13.37
N PRO A 35 13.32 -8.56 13.82
CA PRO A 35 13.04 -7.47 14.74
C PRO A 35 12.36 -6.33 13.95
N ILE A 36 11.10 -6.52 13.58
CA ILE A 36 10.22 -5.39 13.34
C ILE A 36 9.97 -4.84 14.74
N ASN A 37 10.50 -3.65 14.99
CA ASN A 37 10.36 -2.92 16.26
C ASN A 37 8.93 -3.12 16.82
N GLU A 38 8.80 -3.66 18.04
CA GLU A 38 7.50 -3.78 18.75
C GLU A 38 6.72 -2.46 18.73
N HIS A 39 7.44 -1.33 18.66
CA HIS A 39 6.91 0.01 18.48
C HIS A 39 5.98 0.17 17.26
N LEU A 40 6.27 -0.47 16.12
CA LEU A 40 5.49 -0.35 14.89
C LEU A 40 4.25 -1.27 14.90
N HIS A 41 4.29 -2.35 15.68
CA HIS A 41 3.17 -3.26 15.80
C HIS A 41 1.99 -2.61 16.54
N ASN A 42 2.27 -1.83 17.59
CA ASN A 42 1.26 -1.26 18.48
C ASN A 42 0.70 0.11 18.03
N ASN A 43 1.41 0.83 17.15
CA ASN A 43 1.06 2.24 16.85
C ASN A 43 0.22 2.42 15.58
N TYR A 44 0.12 1.40 14.71
CA TYR A 44 -0.59 1.51 13.43
C TYR A 44 -1.75 0.53 13.33
N SER A 45 -2.93 1.06 12.97
CA SER A 45 -4.19 0.31 12.96
C SER A 45 -4.51 -0.31 11.60
N ILE A 46 -3.93 0.22 10.52
CA ILE A 46 -4.07 -0.31 9.15
C ILE A 46 -2.68 -0.49 8.57
N LYS A 47 -2.43 -1.66 7.98
CA LYS A 47 -1.14 -2.02 7.40
C LYS A 47 -1.39 -2.59 6.01
N SER A 48 -1.22 -1.77 4.97
CA SER A 48 -1.26 -2.27 3.60
C SER A 48 0.08 -2.93 3.25
N CYS A 49 0.06 -3.94 2.41
CA CYS A 49 1.23 -4.60 1.86
C CYS A 49 1.05 -4.82 0.36
N VAL A 50 2.04 -4.41 -0.41
CA VAL A 50 2.08 -4.62 -1.85
C VAL A 50 3.27 -5.52 -2.15
N SER A 51 3.04 -6.65 -2.80
CA SER A 51 4.09 -7.59 -3.17
C SER A 51 3.99 -7.97 -4.64
N THR A 52 5.13 -8.11 -5.31
CA THR A 52 5.21 -8.27 -6.77
C THR A 52 5.10 -9.73 -7.23
N LEU A 53 4.74 -10.67 -6.36
CA LEU A 53 4.79 -12.10 -6.66
C LEU A 53 3.59 -12.53 -7.51
N LYS A 54 3.72 -12.39 -8.83
CA LYS A 54 2.79 -12.93 -9.83
C LYS A 54 2.70 -14.47 -9.85
N SER A 55 3.58 -15.19 -9.15
CA SER A 55 3.74 -16.65 -9.30
C SER A 55 4.04 -17.43 -8.03
N ALA A 56 3.96 -16.82 -6.84
CA ALA A 56 4.16 -17.57 -5.62
C ALA A 56 2.85 -18.28 -5.25
N SER A 57 2.87 -19.62 -5.20
CA SER A 57 1.75 -20.42 -4.71
C SER A 57 1.24 -19.85 -3.38
N PHE A 58 -0.07 -19.93 -3.13
CA PHE A 58 -0.74 -19.53 -1.88
C PHE A 58 0.05 -19.88 -0.60
N ALA A 59 0.79 -21.00 -0.62
CA ALA A 59 1.68 -21.46 0.45
C ALA A 59 2.88 -20.53 0.77
N VAL A 60 3.46 -19.81 -0.19
CA VAL A 60 4.57 -18.87 0.06
C VAL A 60 4.08 -17.61 0.77
N TYR A 61 2.90 -17.13 0.41
CA TYR A 61 2.19 -16.07 1.14
C TYR A 61 1.83 -16.52 2.55
N GLU A 62 1.44 -17.79 2.71
CA GLU A 62 1.11 -18.39 4.01
C GLU A 62 2.36 -18.54 4.90
N ILE A 63 3.50 -18.94 4.33
CA ILE A 63 4.77 -19.05 5.06
C ILE A 63 5.29 -17.66 5.42
N ALA A 64 5.28 -16.67 4.53
CA ALA A 64 5.71 -15.31 4.86
C ALA A 64 4.82 -14.63 5.91
N ALA A 65 3.50 -14.86 5.85
CA ALA A 65 2.54 -14.39 6.85
C ALA A 65 2.62 -15.16 8.18
N LYS A 66 3.00 -16.45 8.17
CA LYS A 66 3.19 -17.26 9.39
C LYS A 66 4.57 -17.06 10.03
N THR A 67 5.61 -16.77 9.25
CA THR A 67 7.00 -16.57 9.71
C THR A 67 7.32 -15.10 9.98
N THR A 68 6.56 -14.16 9.41
CA THR A 68 6.64 -12.74 9.74
C THR A 68 5.35 -12.30 10.40
N ILE A 69 5.45 -12.11 11.71
CA ILE A 69 4.58 -11.36 12.62
C ILE A 69 3.28 -10.86 11.95
N MET A 70 2.26 -11.73 11.84
CA MET A 70 0.89 -11.23 11.81
C MET A 70 0.78 -10.28 13.00
N PRO A 71 0.32 -9.03 12.83
CA PRO A 71 -0.02 -8.23 13.98
C PRO A 71 -1.00 -9.06 14.82
N VAL A 72 -0.61 -9.38 16.05
CA VAL A 72 -1.50 -10.06 17.00
C VAL A 72 -2.78 -9.23 17.03
N ASN A 73 -3.94 -9.88 16.87
CA ASN A 73 -5.24 -9.21 16.73
C ASN A 73 -5.41 -8.38 15.44
N SER A 74 -5.19 -8.99 14.27
CA SER A 74 -5.52 -8.37 12.97
C SER A 74 -6.33 -9.30 12.07
N LYS A 75 -7.13 -8.70 11.19
CA LYS A 75 -7.84 -9.35 10.09
C LYS A 75 -7.03 -9.15 8.82
N ARG A 76 -6.78 -10.24 8.09
CA ARG A 76 -6.05 -10.27 6.82
C ARG A 76 -7.04 -10.25 5.66
N ILE A 77 -6.85 -9.32 4.74
CA ILE A 77 -7.65 -9.20 3.51
C ILE A 77 -6.70 -9.32 2.32
N THR A 78 -6.95 -10.31 1.48
CA THR A 78 -6.18 -10.55 0.25
C THR A 78 -7.11 -10.34 -0.92
N SER A 79 -6.67 -9.57 -1.92
CA SER A 79 -7.35 -9.66 -3.21
C SER A 79 -7.11 -11.04 -3.82
N LYS A 80 -8.17 -11.69 -4.30
CA LYS A 80 -8.06 -12.96 -5.02
C LYS A 80 -7.39 -12.79 -6.41
N ARG A 81 -7.30 -11.55 -6.90
CA ARG A 81 -6.91 -11.22 -8.27
C ARG A 81 -5.59 -10.44 -8.37
N CYS A 82 -5.11 -9.84 -7.28
CA CYS A 82 -3.91 -9.02 -7.29
C CYS A 82 -2.96 -9.27 -6.11
N GLY A 83 -1.66 -9.02 -6.30
CA GLY A 83 -0.59 -9.24 -5.30
C GLY A 83 -0.62 -8.25 -4.11
N VAL A 84 -1.81 -7.72 -3.80
CA VAL A 84 -2.06 -6.74 -2.75
C VAL A 84 -2.70 -7.42 -1.55
N LEU A 85 -2.17 -7.09 -0.38
CA LEU A 85 -2.56 -7.65 0.90
C LEU A 85 -2.77 -6.52 1.90
N VAL A 86 -3.89 -6.48 2.62
CA VAL A 86 -4.11 -5.47 3.66
C VAL A 86 -4.39 -6.16 4.99
N TYR A 87 -3.73 -5.69 6.04
CA TYR A 87 -3.98 -6.06 7.42
C TYR A 87 -4.70 -4.92 8.13
N ILE A 88 -5.80 -5.24 8.80
CA ILE A 88 -6.57 -4.29 9.59
C ILE A 88 -6.61 -4.78 11.04
N ALA A 89 -6.35 -3.88 12.00
CA ALA A 89 -6.48 -4.20 13.43
C ALA A 89 -7.89 -4.72 13.73
N SER A 90 -8.01 -5.78 14.54
CA SER A 90 -9.27 -6.50 14.74
C SER A 90 -10.37 -5.67 15.40
N ASN A 91 -9.97 -4.61 16.12
CA ASN A 91 -10.85 -3.64 16.76
C ASN A 91 -11.42 -2.59 15.80
N LEU A 92 -10.96 -2.55 14.54
CA LEU A 92 -11.55 -1.72 13.49
C LEU A 92 -12.61 -2.51 12.72
N ASN A 93 -13.74 -1.85 12.48
CA ASN A 93 -14.72 -2.34 11.54
C ASN A 93 -14.34 -1.86 10.14
N PHE A 94 -14.52 -2.73 9.16
CA PHE A 94 -14.31 -2.41 7.75
C PHE A 94 -15.34 -3.12 6.87
N LYS A 95 -15.45 -2.64 5.64
CA LYS A 95 -16.19 -3.30 4.54
C LYS A 95 -15.27 -3.37 3.31
N GLU A 96 -15.20 -4.51 2.68
CA GLU A 96 -14.64 -4.62 1.33
C GLU A 96 -15.61 -3.93 0.35
N ARG A 97 -15.08 -3.16 -0.60
CA ARG A 97 -15.85 -2.38 -1.57
C ARG A 97 -15.54 -2.85 -2.99
N ASP A 98 -15.73 -4.15 -3.22
CA ASP A 98 -15.42 -4.81 -4.50
C ASP A 98 -16.17 -4.17 -5.68
N GLU A 99 -17.33 -3.57 -5.45
CA GLU A 99 -18.13 -2.89 -6.46
C GLU A 99 -17.50 -1.58 -6.98
N ILE A 100 -16.50 -1.04 -6.28
CA ILE A 100 -15.69 0.10 -6.76
C ILE A 100 -14.54 -0.42 -7.63
N GLY A 101 -14.03 -1.62 -7.33
CA GLY A 101 -12.82 -2.17 -7.93
C GLY A 101 -12.93 -2.38 -9.44
N ASP A 102 -11.77 -2.56 -10.07
CA ASP A 102 -11.71 -2.84 -11.50
C ASP A 102 -12.32 -4.21 -11.86
N GLU A 103 -13.45 -4.17 -12.56
CA GLU A 103 -14.17 -5.36 -13.03
C GLU A 103 -13.32 -6.20 -14.00
N SER A 104 -12.45 -5.55 -14.78
CA SER A 104 -11.56 -6.21 -15.76
C SER A 104 -10.44 -7.01 -15.08
N GLY A 105 -10.11 -6.68 -13.83
CA GLY A 105 -9.03 -7.30 -13.07
C GLY A 105 -7.63 -6.97 -13.58
N GLU A 106 -7.49 -5.98 -14.47
CA GLU A 106 -6.22 -5.50 -14.98
C GLU A 106 -5.49 -4.62 -13.95
N LEU A 107 -6.24 -3.90 -13.12
CA LEU A 107 -5.72 -3.05 -12.05
C LEU A 107 -5.58 -3.85 -10.76
N GLN A 108 -4.38 -3.77 -10.20
CA GLN A 108 -4.04 -4.46 -8.97
C GLN A 108 -4.34 -3.58 -7.76
N CYS A 109 -5.60 -3.46 -7.41
CA CYS A 109 -6.03 -2.66 -6.26
C CYS A 109 -7.05 -3.38 -5.36
N LEU A 110 -7.17 -2.92 -4.12
CA LEU A 110 -8.16 -3.36 -3.14
C LEU A 110 -8.78 -2.13 -2.47
N TRP A 111 -10.11 -1.99 -2.60
CA TRP A 111 -10.88 -0.92 -1.97
C TRP A 111 -11.53 -1.39 -0.68
N LEU A 112 -11.32 -0.62 0.38
CA LEU A 112 -11.86 -0.88 1.71
C LEU A 112 -12.50 0.39 2.24
N GLU A 113 -13.63 0.23 2.94
CA GLU A 113 -14.20 1.29 3.77
C GLU A 113 -13.93 0.98 5.23
N ILE A 114 -13.25 1.88 5.93
CA ILE A 114 -13.05 1.82 7.37
C ILE A 114 -14.21 2.53 8.05
N VAL A 115 -14.81 1.88 9.05
CA VAL A 115 -16.01 2.36 9.73
C VAL A 115 -15.75 2.50 11.23
N PRO A 116 -15.15 3.61 11.69
CA PRO A 116 -14.94 3.83 13.11
C PRO A 116 -16.29 3.97 13.84
N PRO A 117 -16.44 3.46 15.08
CA PRO A 117 -17.74 3.47 15.78
C PRO A 117 -18.37 4.84 16.03
N LYS A 118 -17.58 5.92 16.04
CA LYS A 118 -18.00 7.27 16.46
C LYS A 118 -17.62 8.38 15.49
N SER A 119 -17.22 8.04 14.26
CA SER A 119 -16.87 9.04 13.24
C SER A 119 -17.34 8.60 11.86
N LYS A 120 -17.34 9.54 10.91
CA LYS A 120 -17.58 9.21 9.50
C LYS A 120 -16.51 8.22 9.04
N GLY A 121 -16.93 7.19 8.31
CA GLY A 121 -16.02 6.26 7.66
C GLY A 121 -15.22 6.91 6.53
N PHE A 122 -14.14 6.25 6.13
CA PHE A 122 -13.27 6.71 5.05
C PHE A 122 -12.87 5.55 4.16
N LEU A 123 -12.52 5.86 2.92
CA LEU A 123 -12.15 4.90 1.89
C LEU A 123 -10.65 4.81 1.74
N ILE A 124 -10.14 3.59 1.62
CA ILE A 124 -8.75 3.29 1.32
C ILE A 124 -8.70 2.41 0.09
N CYS A 125 -7.95 2.85 -0.91
CA CYS A 125 -7.52 2.04 -2.02
C CYS A 125 -6.05 1.68 -1.83
N SER A 126 -5.79 0.40 -1.60
CA SER A 126 -4.43 -0.13 -1.66
C SER A 126 -4.15 -0.56 -3.10
N SER A 127 -3.18 0.05 -3.77
CA SER A 127 -2.94 -0.18 -5.20
C SER A 127 -1.49 -0.52 -5.51
N TYR A 128 -1.30 -1.35 -6.53
CA TYR A 128 0.00 -1.69 -7.08
C TYR A 128 -0.02 -1.52 -8.60
N ARG A 129 1.00 -0.84 -9.12
CA ARG A 129 1.27 -0.83 -10.55
C ARG A 129 2.59 -1.54 -10.82
N PRO A 130 2.61 -2.62 -11.63
CA PRO A 130 3.87 -3.22 -12.05
C PRO A 130 4.79 -2.19 -12.75
N PRO A 131 6.10 -2.21 -12.49
CA PRO A 131 7.04 -1.39 -13.24
C PRO A 131 7.11 -1.85 -14.71
N ASN A 132 7.40 -0.91 -15.62
CA ASN A 132 7.62 -1.18 -17.05
C ASN A 132 6.46 -1.92 -17.76
N SER A 133 5.23 -1.75 -17.28
CA SER A 133 4.05 -2.25 -17.97
C SER A 133 3.58 -1.25 -19.04
N ASP A 134 3.16 -1.78 -20.19
CA ASP A 134 2.61 -0.96 -21.29
C ASP A 134 1.21 -0.39 -20.97
N ASN A 135 0.68 -0.69 -19.78
CA ASN A 135 -0.66 -0.30 -19.33
C ASN A 135 -0.68 1.00 -18.50
N GLU A 136 0.38 1.83 -18.49
CA GLU A 136 0.43 3.02 -17.61
C GLU A 136 -0.78 3.94 -17.79
N ARG A 137 -1.23 4.13 -19.04
CA ARG A 137 -2.39 4.97 -19.35
C ARG A 137 -3.69 4.33 -18.86
N THR A 138 -3.91 3.05 -19.20
CA THR A 138 -5.08 2.28 -18.76
C THR A 138 -5.17 2.24 -17.24
N TYR A 139 -4.03 2.12 -16.55
CA TYR A 139 -3.97 2.15 -15.09
C TYR A 139 -4.43 3.49 -14.51
N VAL A 140 -3.99 4.62 -15.10
CA VAL A 140 -4.42 5.95 -14.64
C VAL A 140 -5.90 6.18 -14.91
N GLU A 141 -6.41 5.81 -16.08
CA GLU A 141 -7.84 5.96 -16.41
C GLU A 141 -8.71 5.03 -15.56
N GLY A 142 -8.28 3.79 -15.32
CA GLY A 142 -8.98 2.88 -14.42
C GLY A 142 -9.06 3.44 -12.99
N LEU A 143 -7.97 3.99 -12.46
CA LEU A 143 -8.00 4.68 -11.16
C LEU A 143 -8.92 5.90 -11.17
N ARG A 144 -8.92 6.71 -12.24
CA ARG A 144 -9.84 7.84 -12.39
C ARG A 144 -11.29 7.39 -12.32
N ASN A 145 -11.68 6.38 -13.11
CA ASN A 145 -13.05 5.87 -13.11
C ASN A 145 -13.49 5.36 -11.73
N MET A 146 -12.58 4.69 -10.99
CA MET A 146 -12.87 4.26 -9.61
C MET A 146 -13.03 5.44 -8.65
N LEU A 147 -12.26 6.51 -8.84
CA LEU A 147 -12.38 7.74 -8.04
C LEU A 147 -13.68 8.49 -8.34
N ASP A 148 -14.10 8.54 -9.61
CA ASP A 148 -15.39 9.11 -10.01
C ASP A 148 -16.55 8.42 -9.28
N ASN A 149 -16.53 7.08 -9.22
CA ASN A 149 -17.56 6.29 -8.52
C ASN A 149 -17.68 6.60 -7.02
N VAL A 150 -16.66 7.17 -6.40
CA VAL A 150 -16.65 7.49 -4.96
C VAL A 150 -16.69 8.99 -4.65
N SER A 151 -16.58 9.83 -5.66
CA SER A 151 -16.46 11.29 -5.52
C SER A 151 -17.64 11.91 -4.75
N ASP A 152 -18.87 11.43 -5.03
CA ASP A 152 -20.10 11.93 -4.40
C ASP A 152 -20.36 11.38 -2.99
N LEU A 153 -19.58 10.39 -2.51
CA LEU A 153 -19.80 9.81 -1.19
C LEU A 153 -19.44 10.77 -0.05
N GLN A 154 -18.81 11.91 -0.36
CA GLN A 154 -18.30 12.91 0.60
C GLN A 154 -17.44 12.28 1.71
N LYS A 155 -16.80 11.15 1.45
CA LYS A 155 -15.89 10.49 2.39
C LYS A 155 -14.48 10.94 2.12
N GLU A 156 -13.65 10.87 3.15
CA GLU A 156 -12.22 10.92 2.94
C GLU A 156 -11.78 9.73 2.09
N VAL A 157 -10.86 9.99 1.15
CA VAL A 157 -10.32 8.99 0.22
C VAL A 157 -8.81 8.97 0.38
N ILE A 158 -8.27 7.77 0.54
CA ILE A 158 -6.84 7.49 0.63
C ILE A 158 -6.45 6.55 -0.51
N LEU A 159 -5.46 6.93 -1.29
CA LEU A 159 -4.75 6.03 -2.20
C LEU A 159 -3.38 5.73 -1.61
N ILE A 160 -3.06 4.46 -1.41
CA ILE A 160 -1.78 4.03 -0.84
C ILE A 160 -1.22 2.86 -1.64
N GLY A 161 0.10 2.83 -1.84
CA GLY A 161 0.76 1.68 -2.44
C GLY A 161 1.98 2.02 -3.29
N ASP A 162 2.49 1.03 -4.01
CA ASP A 162 3.59 1.19 -4.97
C ASP A 162 3.01 1.45 -6.37
N PHE A 163 3.06 2.72 -6.78
CA PHE A 163 2.51 3.16 -8.06
C PHE A 163 3.55 3.10 -9.19
N ASN A 164 4.82 2.82 -8.89
CA ASN A 164 5.92 2.91 -9.86
C ASN A 164 5.92 4.22 -10.70
N PHE A 165 5.36 5.32 -10.17
CA PHE A 165 5.39 6.65 -10.77
C PHE A 165 6.32 7.54 -9.95
N ASP A 166 7.54 7.78 -10.46
CA ASP A 166 8.53 8.56 -9.71
C ASP A 166 8.17 10.05 -9.73
N LEU A 167 7.59 10.51 -8.62
CA LEU A 167 7.15 11.90 -8.48
C LEU A 167 8.31 12.88 -8.29
N LYS A 168 9.51 12.40 -7.93
CA LYS A 168 10.73 13.21 -7.84
C LYS A 168 11.58 13.18 -9.11
N ARG A 169 11.19 12.42 -10.13
CA ARG A 169 11.89 12.42 -11.42
C ARG A 169 11.81 13.79 -12.08
N SER A 170 12.94 14.25 -12.61
CA SER A 170 13.05 15.52 -13.35
C SER A 170 12.19 15.52 -14.61
N ARG A 171 12.25 14.44 -15.41
CA ARG A 171 11.46 14.25 -16.63
C ARG A 171 10.39 13.17 -16.44
N LYS A 172 9.20 13.57 -15.96
CA LYS A 172 8.05 12.67 -15.78
C LYS A 172 7.51 12.17 -17.13
N SER A 173 7.10 10.90 -17.19
CA SER A 173 6.40 10.35 -18.37
C SER A 173 5.03 11.02 -18.54
N ALA A 174 4.43 10.89 -19.72
CA ALA A 174 3.07 11.39 -19.95
C ALA A 174 2.07 10.78 -18.95
N ALA A 175 2.12 9.46 -18.73
CA ALA A 175 1.26 8.79 -17.77
C ALA A 175 1.49 9.27 -16.32
N CYS A 176 2.74 9.50 -15.91
CA CYS A 176 3.04 10.06 -14.59
C CYS A 176 2.47 11.48 -14.43
N LYS A 177 2.49 12.30 -15.49
CA LYS A 177 1.82 13.62 -15.47
C LYS A 177 0.30 13.46 -15.35
N CYS A 178 -0.30 12.57 -16.15
CA CYS A 178 -1.73 12.25 -16.04
C CYS A 178 -2.13 11.76 -14.65
N PHE A 179 -1.30 10.94 -14.00
CA PHE A 179 -1.52 10.49 -12.62
C PHE A 179 -1.51 11.66 -11.64
N VAL A 180 -0.55 12.59 -11.77
CA VAL A 180 -0.49 13.80 -10.94
C VAL A 180 -1.69 14.70 -11.17
N ASP A 181 -2.13 14.87 -12.41
CA ASP A 181 -3.27 15.72 -12.74
C ASP A 181 -4.59 15.11 -12.28
N MET A 182 -4.77 13.79 -12.43
CA MET A 182 -5.87 13.04 -11.82
C MET A 182 -5.87 13.20 -10.31
N SER A 183 -4.71 13.12 -9.64
CA SER A 183 -4.65 13.31 -8.19
C SER A 183 -5.18 14.70 -7.79
N LYS A 184 -4.84 15.76 -8.55
CA LYS A 184 -5.35 17.12 -8.29
C LYS A 184 -6.85 17.25 -8.57
N GLU A 185 -7.32 16.62 -9.64
CA GLU A 185 -8.73 16.58 -10.06
C GLU A 185 -9.63 16.10 -8.91
N PHE A 186 -9.22 15.04 -8.21
CA PHE A 186 -9.94 14.49 -7.04
C PHE A 186 -9.52 15.10 -5.69
N GLY A 187 -8.77 16.20 -5.68
CA GLY A 187 -8.32 16.86 -4.46
C GLY A 187 -7.38 16.01 -3.59
N LEU A 188 -6.73 15.00 -4.16
CA LEU A 188 -5.82 14.09 -3.48
C LEU A 188 -4.41 14.68 -3.43
N LYS A 189 -3.92 14.91 -2.22
CA LYS A 189 -2.56 15.39 -1.97
C LYS A 189 -1.65 14.23 -1.60
N GLN A 190 -0.56 14.04 -2.35
CA GLN A 190 0.55 13.17 -1.95
C GLN A 190 1.28 13.79 -0.75
N ILE A 191 1.36 13.06 0.36
CA ILE A 191 1.93 13.55 1.63
C ILE A 191 3.25 12.88 2.02
N ILE A 192 3.75 11.90 1.25
CA ILE A 192 5.11 11.38 1.39
C ILE A 192 6.07 12.25 0.59
N CYS A 193 7.08 12.81 1.26
CA CYS A 193 8.02 13.78 0.69
C CYS A 193 9.44 13.23 0.50
N ASP A 194 9.80 12.11 1.12
CA ASP A 194 11.14 11.51 1.03
C ASP A 194 11.21 10.41 -0.03
N TYR A 195 12.42 10.01 -0.41
CA TYR A 195 12.59 8.88 -1.32
C TYR A 195 12.18 7.57 -0.64
N THR A 196 11.38 6.77 -1.33
CA THR A 196 10.82 5.53 -0.78
C THR A 196 11.48 4.29 -1.33
N ARG A 197 12.10 4.37 -2.51
CA ARG A 197 13.01 3.34 -3.01
C ARG A 197 14.42 3.89 -3.18
N VAL A 198 15.39 3.24 -2.56
CA VAL A 198 16.80 3.61 -2.60
C VAL A 198 17.62 2.39 -2.99
N THR A 199 18.24 2.45 -4.16
CA THR A 199 19.18 1.44 -4.64
C THR A 199 20.61 1.98 -4.52
N GLN A 200 21.60 1.18 -4.90
CA GLN A 200 23.00 1.63 -4.99
C GLN A 200 23.17 2.79 -5.99
N HIS A 201 22.29 2.89 -7.00
CA HIS A 201 22.49 3.79 -8.14
C HIS A 201 21.40 4.86 -8.29
N SER A 202 20.29 4.73 -7.56
CA SER A 202 19.12 5.61 -7.75
C SER A 202 18.31 5.80 -6.48
N LYS A 203 17.56 6.89 -6.44
CA LYS A 203 16.53 7.17 -5.43
C LYS A 203 15.26 7.63 -6.14
N SER A 204 14.12 7.10 -5.75
CA SER A 204 12.82 7.41 -6.36
C SER A 204 11.72 7.48 -5.31
N LEU A 205 10.73 8.35 -5.54
CA LEU A 205 9.50 8.42 -4.73
C LEU A 205 8.38 7.73 -5.52
N ILE A 206 8.16 6.45 -5.25
CA ILE A 206 7.21 5.57 -5.97
C ILE A 206 6.18 4.88 -5.08
N ASP A 207 6.52 4.65 -3.81
CA ASP A 207 5.54 4.33 -2.78
C ASP A 207 4.85 5.62 -2.32
N LEU A 208 3.55 5.73 -2.54
CA LEU A 208 2.80 6.97 -2.37
C LEU A 208 1.67 6.83 -1.34
N PHE A 209 1.34 7.93 -0.68
CA PHE A 209 0.16 8.09 0.18
C PHE A 209 -0.55 9.37 -0.24
N LEU A 210 -1.61 9.25 -1.02
CA LEU A 210 -2.44 10.37 -1.43
C LEU A 210 -3.71 10.40 -0.60
N THR A 211 -4.10 11.56 -0.10
CA THR A 211 -5.34 11.71 0.70
C THR A 211 -6.06 13.01 0.37
N SER A 212 -7.39 12.99 0.47
CA SER A 212 -8.21 14.21 0.40
C SER A 212 -8.19 15.03 1.69
N ARG A 213 -7.62 14.52 2.79
CA ARG A 213 -7.50 15.23 4.09
C ARG A 213 -6.07 15.18 4.64
N PRO A 214 -5.11 15.84 3.97
CA PRO A 214 -3.69 15.76 4.32
C PRO A 214 -3.34 16.27 5.72
N ASP A 215 -4.16 17.16 6.27
CA ASP A 215 -4.04 17.77 7.59
C ASP A 215 -4.25 16.79 8.76
N LEU A 216 -4.72 15.57 8.50
CA LEU A 216 -4.95 14.57 9.54
C LEU A 216 -3.79 13.63 9.83
N TYR A 217 -2.75 13.66 8.98
CA TYR A 217 -1.72 12.63 8.98
C TYR A 217 -0.36 13.17 9.40
N ILE A 218 0.39 12.33 10.11
CA ILE A 218 1.81 12.57 10.38
C ILE A 218 2.58 11.53 9.59
N THR A 219 3.36 11.99 8.62
CA THR A 219 4.00 11.08 7.66
C THR A 219 5.47 10.86 7.92
N GLY A 220 5.98 9.77 7.36
CA GLY A 220 7.41 9.56 7.23
C GLY A 220 7.77 8.32 6.43
N VAL A 221 9.08 8.17 6.23
CA VAL A 221 9.69 7.05 5.51
C VAL A 221 10.69 6.38 6.43
N MET A 222 10.58 5.06 6.54
CA MET A 222 11.41 4.25 7.39
C MET A 222 12.10 3.16 6.55
N PRO A 223 13.42 3.26 6.32
CA PRO A 223 14.18 2.22 5.63
C PRO A 223 14.06 0.89 6.37
N VAL A 224 13.79 -0.17 5.62
CA VAL A 224 13.81 -1.54 6.14
C VAL A 224 15.04 -2.24 5.57
N GLY A 225 15.95 -2.72 6.43
CA GLY A 225 17.29 -3.21 6.04
C GLY A 225 17.32 -4.48 5.18
N PHE A 226 16.19 -4.91 4.62
CA PHE A 226 16.02 -6.12 3.83
C PHE A 226 15.29 -5.89 2.49
N SER A 227 14.99 -4.63 2.14
CA SER A 227 14.35 -4.25 0.87
C SER A 227 15.02 -2.98 0.33
N ASP A 228 14.98 -2.79 -1.00
CA ASP A 228 15.34 -1.50 -1.60
C ASP A 228 14.21 -0.47 -1.45
N HIS A 229 13.00 -0.92 -1.10
CA HIS A 229 11.90 -0.07 -0.66
C HIS A 229 11.91 0.15 0.86
N SER A 230 11.50 1.35 1.24
CA SER A 230 11.26 1.78 2.61
C SER A 230 9.78 1.70 2.93
N VAL A 231 9.46 1.51 4.21
CA VAL A 231 8.08 1.60 4.67
C VAL A 231 7.65 3.06 4.73
N ILE A 232 6.45 3.36 4.25
CA ILE A 232 5.79 4.65 4.48
C ILE A 232 4.74 4.53 5.58
N TYR A 233 4.60 5.57 6.39
CA TYR A 233 3.56 5.69 7.41
C TYR A 233 2.88 7.05 7.35
N ALA A 234 1.62 7.10 7.78
CA ALA A 234 0.77 8.27 7.86
C ALA A 234 -0.23 8.15 9.03
#